data_AF-A0ABD2MUD0-F1
#
_entry.id   AF-A0ABD2MUD0-F1
#
_cell.length_a   1.000
_cell.length_b   1.000
_cell.length_c   1.000
_cell.angle_alpha   90.00
_cell.angle_beta   90.00
_cell.angle_gamma   90.00
#
_symmetry.space_group_name_H-M   'P 1'
#
loop_
_entity.id
_entity.type
_entity.pdbx_description
1 polymer ?
#
loop_
_entity_poly.entity_id
_entity_poly.type
_entity_poly.pdbx_seq_one_letter_code
_entity_poly.pdbx_strand_id
1 'polypeptide(L)'
;NGVAYPGELLVFMGSSGAGKTTLLNCMTFRNIRGLQITGYVSLNDQPINQRQLAAQSAYVQQDDLFIGWLTVKEHLIFHVMYFIIYKY
;
A
#
# COMPACT_ATOMS: atom_id res chain seq x y z
N ASN A 1 17.39 -5.40 -9.21
CA ASN A 1 16.15 -5.10 -9.98
C ASN A 1 15.13 -6.17 -9.68
N GLY A 2 13.99 -5.78 -9.11
CA GLY A 2 12.84 -6.67 -8.89
C GLY A 2 11.72 -6.27 -9.87
N VAL A 3 10.98 -7.26 -10.36
CA VAL A 3 9.83 -7.08 -11.24
C VAL A 3 8.74 -8.06 -10.81
N ALA A 4 7.49 -7.68 -11.01
CA ALA A 4 6.34 -8.54 -10.82
C ALA A 4 5.43 -8.40 -12.04
N TYR A 5 5.00 -9.51 -12.62
CA TYR A 5 4.10 -9.54 -13.75
C TYR A 5 2.64 -9.76 -13.31
N PRO A 6 1.66 -9.36 -14.14
CA PRO A 6 0.25 -9.64 -13.86
C PRO A 6 0.00 -11.13 -13.61
N GLY A 7 -0.71 -11.44 -12.52
CA GLY A 7 -1.01 -12.81 -12.09
C GLY A 7 0.03 -13.47 -11.18
N GLU A 8 1.14 -12.79 -10.90
CA GLU A 8 2.17 -13.28 -9.99
C GLU A 8 1.95 -12.82 -8.54
N LEU A 9 2.37 -13.66 -7.60
CA LEU A 9 2.49 -13.32 -6.18
C LEU A 9 3.96 -13.06 -5.84
N LEU A 10 4.31 -11.80 -5.65
CA LEU A 10 5.63 -11.42 -5.14
C LEU A 10 5.63 -11.40 -3.61
N VAL A 11 6.57 -12.13 -2.99
CA VAL A 11 6.68 -12.23 -1.53
C VAL A 11 8.01 -11.66 -1.04
N PHE A 12 7.95 -10.73 -0.08
CA PHE A 12 9.13 -10.26 0.64
C PHE A 12 9.38 -11.15 1.88
N MET A 13 10.44 -11.96 1.86
CA MET A 13 10.85 -12.78 3.00
C MET A 13 12.14 -12.25 3.65
N GLY A 14 12.26 -12.44 4.96
CA GLY A 14 13.44 -12.01 5.73
C GLY A 14 13.14 -11.90 7.23
N SER A 15 14.16 -11.76 8.06
CA SER A 15 14.03 -11.61 9.53
C SER A 15 13.24 -10.36 9.94
N SER A 16 12.69 -10.34 11.15
CA SER A 16 12.07 -9.12 11.71
C SER A 16 13.10 -7.98 11.74
N GLY A 17 12.70 -6.78 11.33
CA GLY A 17 13.61 -5.63 11.22
C GLY A 17 14.43 -5.53 9.93
N ALA A 18 14.36 -6.53 9.03
CA ALA A 18 15.08 -6.49 7.73
C ALA A 18 14.59 -5.40 6.74
N GLY A 19 13.65 -4.54 7.14
CA GLY A 19 13.17 -3.43 6.32
C GLY A 19 12.12 -3.79 5.26
N LYS A 20 11.51 -4.98 5.32
CA LYS A 20 10.44 -5.40 4.38
C LYS A 20 9.27 -4.41 4.33
N THR A 21 8.71 -4.09 5.50
CA THR A 21 7.63 -3.10 5.63
C THR A 21 8.10 -1.71 5.20
N THR A 22 9.33 -1.34 5.52
CA THR A 22 9.92 -0.07 5.09
C THR A 22 10.03 0.03 3.57
N LEU A 23 10.47 -1.04 2.90
CA LEU A 23 10.56 -1.10 1.44
C LEU A 23 9.17 -1.01 0.79
N LEU A 24 8.18 -1.75 1.33
CA LEU A 24 6.80 -1.69 0.87
C LEU A 24 6.21 -0.27 1.03
N ASN A 25 6.49 0.39 2.15
CA ASN A 25 6.11 1.79 2.42
C ASN A 25 6.78 2.77 1.44
N CYS A 26 8.07 2.58 1.15
CA CYS A 26 8.79 3.41 0.18
C CYS A 26 8.20 3.27 -1.23
N MET A 27 7.95 2.04 -1.68
CA MET A 27 7.33 1.79 -3.00
C MET A 27 5.92 2.35 -3.09
N THR A 28 5.18 2.39 -1.97
CA THR A 28 3.81 2.90 -1.91
C THR A 28 3.70 4.38 -1.58
N PHE A 29 4.84 5.08 -1.46
CA PHE A 29 4.92 6.48 -1.04
C PHE A 29 4.18 6.76 0.28
N ARG A 30 4.16 5.79 1.20
CA ARG A 30 3.52 5.92 2.51
C ARG A 30 4.55 5.95 3.63
N ASN A 31 4.25 6.71 4.68
CA ASN A 31 5.05 6.78 5.90
C ASN A 31 6.55 7.08 5.66
N ILE A 32 6.83 7.93 4.67
CA ILE A 32 8.18 8.29 4.20
C ILE A 32 8.85 9.41 5.02
N ARG A 33 8.23 9.86 6.11
CA ARG A 33 8.74 10.99 6.90
C ARG A 33 10.12 10.66 7.46
N GLY A 34 11.12 11.47 7.13
CA GLY A 34 12.50 11.30 7.58
C GLY A 34 13.32 10.27 6.81
N LEU A 35 12.77 9.64 5.76
CA LEU A 35 13.52 8.74 4.88
C LEU A 35 14.05 9.48 3.65
N GLN A 36 15.32 9.23 3.33
CA GLN A 36 15.90 9.55 2.03
C GLN A 36 15.67 8.37 1.10
N ILE A 37 14.84 8.55 0.08
CA ILE A 37 14.50 7.51 -0.89
C ILE A 37 15.25 7.82 -2.18
N THR A 38 16.00 6.84 -2.68
CA THR A 38 16.67 6.89 -3.97
C THR A 38 16.25 5.69 -4.81
N GLY A 39 16.34 5.83 -6.13
CA GLY A 39 15.90 4.82 -7.08
C GLY A 39 14.60 5.21 -7.79
N TYR A 40 14.07 4.28 -8.57
CA TYR A 40 12.95 4.52 -9.47
C TYR A 40 11.97 3.35 -9.42
N VAL A 41 10.68 3.66 -9.43
CA VAL A 41 9.59 2.69 -9.48
C VAL A 41 8.77 2.99 -10.74
N SER A 42 8.50 1.94 -11.51
CA SER A 42 7.66 2.01 -12.70
C SER A 42 6.53 1.00 -12.64
N LEU A 43 5.46 1.32 -13.33
CA LEU A 43 4.34 0.44 -13.57
C LEU A 43 4.11 0.43 -15.08
N ASN A 44 4.19 -0.76 -15.70
CA ASN A 44 4.15 -0.91 -17.16
C ASN A 44 5.14 0.01 -17.89
N ASP A 45 6.40 0.02 -17.43
CA ASP A 45 7.52 0.82 -17.95
C ASP A 45 7.34 2.35 -17.85
N GLN A 46 6.28 2.83 -17.21
CA GLN A 46 6.05 4.25 -16.99
C GLN A 46 6.44 4.65 -15.56
N PRO A 47 7.11 5.82 -15.37
CA PRO A 47 7.29 6.39 -14.03
C PRO A 47 5.94 6.54 -13.37
N ILE A 48 5.86 6.15 -12.10
CA ILE A 48 4.66 6.41 -11.32
C ILE A 48 4.95 7.47 -10.26
N ASN A 49 3.99 8.37 -10.09
CA ASN A 49 3.94 9.23 -8.92
C ASN A 49 2.98 8.65 -7.86
N GLN A 50 3.04 9.21 -6.65
CA GLN A 50 2.21 8.79 -5.52
C GLN A 50 0.71 8.76 -5.84
N ARG A 51 0.20 9.73 -6.62
CA ARG A 51 -1.23 9.82 -6.96
C ARG A 51 -1.66 8.69 -7.89
N GLN A 52 -0.87 8.41 -8.93
CA GLN A 52 -1.14 7.34 -9.89
C GLN A 52 -1.11 5.98 -9.21
N LEU A 53 -0.10 5.74 -8.36
CA LEU A 53 -0.01 4.48 -7.63
C LEU A 53 -1.20 4.29 -6.69
N ALA A 54 -1.60 5.33 -5.95
CA ALA A 54 -2.75 5.26 -5.03
C ALA A 54 -4.10 5.09 -5.74
N ALA A 55 -4.18 5.39 -7.04
CA ALA A 55 -5.37 5.19 -7.87
C ALA A 55 -5.42 3.77 -8.50
N GLN A 56 -4.26 3.14 -8.74
CA GLN A 56 -4.17 1.84 -9.43
C GLN A 56 -3.86 0.67 -8.51
N SER A 57 -3.50 0.92 -7.24
CA SER A 57 -3.15 -0.12 -6.27
C SER A 57 -3.93 0.04 -4.97
N ALA A 58 -4.10 -1.08 -4.27
CA ALA A 58 -4.60 -1.12 -2.91
C ALA A 58 -3.43 -1.43 -1.95
N TYR A 59 -3.44 -0.80 -0.78
CA TYR A 59 -2.47 -1.04 0.28
C TYR A 59 -3.20 -1.38 1.57
N VAL A 60 -2.86 -2.52 2.15
CA VAL A 60 -3.38 -2.97 3.44
C VAL A 60 -2.30 -2.68 4.50
N GLN A 61 -2.68 -1.98 5.55
CA GLN A 61 -1.76 -1.66 6.66
C GLN A 61 -1.50 -2.90 7.52
N GLN A 62 -0.38 -2.89 8.24
CA GLN A 62 0.00 -3.98 9.14
C GLN A 62 -0.91 -4.03 10.38
N ASP A 63 -1.41 -2.88 10.81
CA ASP A 63 -2.37 -2.76 11.89
C ASP A 63 -3.78 -2.58 11.31
N ASP A 64 -4.70 -3.42 11.75
CA ASP A 64 -6.11 -3.29 11.38
C ASP A 64 -6.84 -2.36 12.34
N LEU A 65 -7.61 -1.41 11.79
CA LEU A 65 -8.51 -0.57 12.58
C LEU A 65 -9.89 -1.23 12.66
N PHE A 66 -10.00 -2.32 13.42
CA PHE A 66 -11.30 -2.95 13.68
C PHE A 66 -12.01 -2.27 14.84
N ILE A 67 -13.24 -1.81 14.58
CA ILE A 67 -14.18 -1.40 15.62
C ILE A 67 -14.90 -2.68 16.05
N GLY A 68 -14.53 -3.22 17.22
CA GLY A 68 -14.98 -4.54 17.69
C GLY A 68 -16.49 -4.75 17.90
N TRP A 69 -17.30 -3.74 17.60
CA TRP A 69 -18.74 -3.71 17.78
C TRP A 69 -19.50 -3.78 16.43
N LEU A 70 -18.78 -3.74 15.30
CA LEU A 70 -19.36 -3.77 13.96
C LEU A 70 -19.33 -5.18 13.38
N THR A 71 -20.40 -5.56 12.70
CA THR A 71 -20.43 -6.73 11.82
C THR A 71 -19.59 -6.50 10.57
N VAL A 72 -19.20 -7.57 9.88
CA VAL A 72 -18.41 -7.51 8.63
C VAL A 72 -19.08 -6.60 7.58
N LYS A 73 -20.41 -6.68 7.45
CA LYS A 73 -21.18 -5.86 6.51
C LYS A 73 -21.09 -4.37 6.87
N GLU A 74 -21.23 -4.03 8.14
CA GLU A 74 -21.15 -2.64 8.62
C GLU A 74 -19.74 -2.08 8.45
N HIS A 75 -18.71 -2.87 8.72
CA HIS A 75 -17.31 -2.46 8.52
C HIS A 75 -17.01 -2.18 7.05
N LEU A 76 -17.49 -3.03 6.14
CA LEU A 76 -17.33 -2.82 4.70
C LEU A 76 -18.06 -1.56 4.22
N ILE A 77 -19.31 -1.35 4.64
CA ILE A 77 -20.09 -0.15 4.29
C ILE A 77 -19.39 1.11 4.81
N PHE A 78 -18.90 1.08 6.05
CA PHE A 78 -18.19 2.20 6.65
C PHE A 78 -16.91 2.55 5.86
N HIS A 79 -16.10 1.55 5.49
CA HIS A 79 -14.90 1.77 4.68
C HIS A 79 -15.22 2.31 3.29
N VAL A 80 -16.25 1.80 2.61
CA VAL A 80 -16.67 2.30 1.30
C VAL A 80 -17.17 3.74 1.40
N MET A 81 -18.01 4.05 2.38
CA MET A 81 -18.53 5.40 2.60
C MET A 81 -17.41 6.40 2.92
N TYR A 82 -16.47 6.03 3.78
CA TYR A 82 -15.31 6.86 4.10
C TYR A 82 -14.46 7.14 2.85
N PHE A 83 -14.22 6.11 2.02
CA PHE A 83 -13.50 6.27 0.77
C PHE A 83 -14.18 7.26 -0.19
N ILE A 84 -15.51 7.20 -0.31
CA ILE A 84 -16.28 8.10 -1.17
C ILE A 84 -16.25 9.55 -0.66
N ILE A 85 -16.39 9.77 0.66
CA ILE A 85 -16.54 11.12 1.23
C ILE A 85 -15.20 11.86 1.36
N TYR A 86 -14.11 11.15 1.69
CA TYR A 86 -12.84 11.78 2.08
C TYR A 86 -11.73 11.65 1.04
N LYS A 87 -11.93 10.84 -0.01
CA LYS A 87 -10.90 10.57 -1.01
C LYS A 87 -11.26 11.03 -2.43
N TYR A 88 -12.48 11.56 -2.62
CA TYR A 88 -12.93 12.28 -3.81
C TYR A 88 -13.18 13.76 -3.49
#